data_AF-A0A0R3WJL6-F1
#
_entry.id   AF-A0A0R3WJL6-F1
#
_cell.length_a   1.000
_cell.length_b   1.000
_cell.length_c   1.000
_cell.angle_alpha   90.00
_cell.angle_beta   90.00
_cell.angle_gamma   90.00
#
_symmetry.space_group_name_H-M   'P 1'
#
loop_
_entity.id
_entity.type
_entity.pdbx_description
1 polymer ?
#
loop_
_entity_poly.entity_id
_entity_poly.type
_entity_poly.pdbx_seq_one_letter_code
_entity_poly.pdbx_strand_id
1 'polypeptide(L)'
;MIKIAGLLTAMFVLAHALTPEERTIILNFHKDTRYAVDPPASNMMLMKYEKKLESLAESWVKRCIYQHPNPQQYPEFKGYGQNLAVSGGAAQDIKWLSRGWADEKKYYFYHNNSCASGKTCGHYTQVIYSFLSNATNLYF
;
A
#
# COMPACT_ATOMS: atom_id res chain seq x y z
N MET A 1 -32.20 25.07 -28.57
CA MET A 1 -31.08 25.53 -27.71
C MET A 1 -30.76 24.43 -26.72
N ILE A 2 -29.64 23.72 -26.88
CA ILE A 2 -29.20 22.66 -25.95
C ILE A 2 -28.35 23.33 -24.87
N LYS A 3 -28.80 23.32 -23.61
CA LYS A 3 -28.02 23.82 -22.47
C LYS A 3 -27.24 22.64 -21.88
N ILE A 4 -25.93 22.60 -22.09
CA ILE A 4 -25.04 21.64 -21.43
C ILE A 4 -24.66 22.25 -20.08
N ALA A 5 -25.13 21.66 -18.99
CA ALA A 5 -24.64 21.95 -17.65
C ALA A 5 -23.49 20.97 -17.35
N GLY A 6 -22.25 21.43 -17.50
CA GLY A 6 -21.07 20.66 -17.10
C GLY A 6 -20.76 20.91 -15.63
N LEU A 7 -21.09 19.95 -14.74
CA LEU A 7 -20.62 19.97 -13.36
C LEU A 7 -19.17 19.46 -13.36
N LEU A 8 -18.19 20.37 -13.41
CA LEU A 8 -16.78 20.05 -13.24
C LEU A 8 -16.50 19.79 -11.76
N THR A 9 -16.56 18.54 -11.33
CA THR A 9 -16.01 18.13 -10.04
C THR A 9 -14.49 18.05 -10.17
N ALA A 10 -13.80 19.12 -9.80
CA ALA A 10 -12.35 19.09 -9.67
C ALA A 10 -11.97 18.17 -8.50
N MET A 11 -11.48 16.96 -8.80
CA MET A 11 -10.88 16.09 -7.80
C MET A 11 -9.52 16.68 -7.42
N PHE A 12 -9.46 17.47 -6.35
CA PHE A 12 -8.21 17.94 -5.78
C PHE A 12 -7.49 16.75 -5.12
N VAL A 13 -6.49 16.19 -5.79
CA VAL A 13 -5.61 15.18 -5.20
C VAL A 13 -4.54 15.92 -4.39
N LEU A 14 -4.69 15.88 -3.07
CA LEU A 14 -3.73 16.44 -2.14
C LEU A 14 -2.73 15.35 -1.72
N ALA A 15 -1.58 15.29 -2.41
CA ALA A 15 -0.45 14.47 -1.98
C ALA A 15 0.44 15.28 -1.02
N HIS A 16 0.40 14.95 0.27
CA HIS A 16 1.26 15.54 1.30
C HIS A 16 2.19 14.49 1.89
N ALA A 17 3.34 14.95 2.39
CA ALA A 17 4.22 14.13 3.21
C ALA A 17 3.50 13.66 4.48
N LEU A 18 3.84 12.47 4.97
CA LEU A 18 3.20 11.92 6.16
C LEU A 18 3.64 12.68 7.41
N THR A 19 2.67 12.97 8.27
CA THR A 19 2.92 13.46 9.63
C THR A 19 3.60 12.38 10.46
N PRO A 20 4.35 12.72 11.53
CA PRO A 20 4.92 11.72 12.44
C PRO A 20 3.90 10.72 13.01
N GLU A 21 2.65 11.17 13.21
CA GLU A 21 1.54 10.31 13.65
C GLU A 21 1.15 9.31 12.56
N GLU A 22 0.96 9.75 11.32
CA GLU A 22 0.63 8.87 10.19
C GLU A 22 1.72 7.82 9.93
N ARG A 23 3.00 8.19 10.10
CA ARG A 23 4.13 7.23 10.04
C ARG A 23 4.00 6.14 11.10
N THR A 24 3.56 6.51 12.30
CA THR A 24 3.33 5.57 13.40
C THR A 24 2.12 4.69 13.13
N ILE A 25 1.05 5.27 12.59
CA ILE A 25 -0.17 4.56 12.22
C ILE A 25 0.12 3.49 11.18
N ILE A 26 0.85 3.84 10.11
CA ILE A 26 1.12 2.88 9.04
C ILE A 26 2.06 1.76 9.48
N LEU A 27 3.08 2.08 10.28
CA LEU A 27 3.98 1.07 10.85
C LEU A 27 3.22 0.11 11.77
N ASN A 28 2.33 0.64 12.63
CA ASN A 28 1.49 -0.19 13.50
C ASN A 28 0.49 -1.03 12.71
N PHE A 29 -0.13 -0.49 11.66
CA PHE A 29 -1.00 -1.26 10.76
C PHE A 29 -0.27 -2.49 10.20
N HIS A 30 0.96 -2.32 9.69
CA HIS A 30 1.76 -3.44 9.21
C HIS A 30 2.08 -4.44 10.32
N LYS A 31 2.54 -3.95 11.48
CA LYS A 31 2.86 -4.79 12.65
C LYS A 31 1.67 -5.63 13.09
N ASP A 32 0.50 -5.01 13.27
CA ASP A 32 -0.70 -5.66 13.79
C ASP A 32 -1.25 -6.68 12.78
N THR A 33 -1.25 -6.33 11.48
CA THR A 33 -1.70 -7.26 10.42
C THR A 33 -0.79 -8.49 10.32
N ARG A 34 0.53 -8.28 10.43
CA ARG A 34 1.55 -9.35 10.40
C ARG A 34 1.48 -10.25 11.64
N TYR A 35 1.11 -9.70 12.80
CA TYR A 35 0.90 -10.48 14.02
C TYR A 35 -0.37 -11.34 13.96
N ALA A 36 -1.42 -10.86 13.28
CA ALA A 36 -2.73 -11.51 13.19
C ALA A 36 -2.91 -12.46 11.98
N VAL A 37 -1.81 -12.88 11.36
CA VAL A 37 -1.87 -13.89 10.28
C VAL A 37 -2.32 -15.24 10.84
N ASP A 38 -3.13 -15.95 10.07
CA ASP A 38 -3.63 -17.29 10.40
C ASP A 38 -3.56 -18.13 9.13
N PRO A 39 -2.70 -19.17 9.08
CA PRO A 39 -1.88 -19.71 10.18
C PRO A 39 -0.78 -18.74 10.67
N PRO A 40 -0.34 -18.85 11.94
CA PRO A 40 0.76 -18.06 12.47
C PRO A 40 2.06 -18.29 11.68
N ALA A 41 2.77 -17.20 11.38
CA ALA A 41 4.05 -17.26 10.68
C ALA A 41 5.22 -17.49 11.65
N SER A 42 6.09 -18.45 11.35
CA SER A 42 7.28 -18.76 12.17
C SER A 42 8.47 -17.81 11.93
N ASN A 43 8.45 -17.05 10.82
CA ASN A 43 9.57 -16.25 10.35
C ASN A 43 9.17 -14.80 9.99
N MET A 44 8.11 -14.28 10.60
CA MET A 44 7.62 -12.92 10.31
C MET A 44 8.57 -11.86 10.91
N MET A 45 9.26 -11.12 10.04
CA MET A 45 10.16 -10.06 10.47
C MET A 45 9.40 -8.79 10.86
N LEU A 46 9.91 -8.06 11.87
CA LEU A 46 9.44 -6.72 12.19
C LEU A 46 9.88 -5.72 11.12
N MET A 47 9.00 -4.79 10.78
CA MET A 47 9.29 -3.70 9.85
C MET A 47 9.83 -2.48 10.60
N LYS A 48 10.61 -1.66 9.90
CA LYS A 48 11.03 -0.32 10.34
C LYS A 48 10.57 0.71 9.32
N TYR A 49 10.25 1.90 9.79
CA TYR A 49 9.90 3.00 8.90
C TYR A 49 11.16 3.58 8.24
N GLU A 50 11.14 3.78 6.92
CA GLU A 50 12.26 4.37 6.18
C GLU A 50 11.84 5.64 5.42
N LYS A 51 12.39 6.79 5.83
CA LYS A 51 12.10 8.08 5.18
C LYS A 51 12.47 8.11 3.69
N LYS A 52 13.43 7.30 3.24
CA LYS A 52 13.77 7.20 1.82
C LYS A 52 12.60 6.63 1.00
N LEU A 53 11.92 5.59 1.51
CA LEU A 53 10.77 4.99 0.84
C LEU A 53 9.57 5.94 0.85
N GLU A 54 9.36 6.68 1.95
CA GLU A 54 8.37 7.76 1.99
C GLU A 54 8.61 8.79 0.88
N SER A 55 9.84 9.28 0.71
CA SER A 55 10.16 10.26 -0.34
C SER A 55 9.91 9.70 -1.75
N LEU A 56 10.23 8.42 -1.98
CA LEU A 56 9.93 7.75 -3.26
C LEU A 56 8.42 7.64 -3.48
N ALA A 57 7.66 7.19 -2.48
CA ALA A 57 6.21 7.10 -2.54
C ALA A 57 5.58 8.47 -2.81
N GLU A 58 6.00 9.52 -2.09
CA GLU A 58 5.54 10.89 -2.28
C GLU A 58 5.80 11.39 -3.71
N SER A 59 7.00 11.11 -4.25
CA SER A 59 7.36 11.50 -5.61
C SER A 59 6.47 10.84 -6.68
N TRP A 60 5.99 9.61 -6.41
CA TRP A 60 5.13 8.88 -7.33
C TRP A 60 3.66 9.34 -7.24
N VAL A 61 3.11 9.43 -6.02
CA VAL A 61 1.68 9.77 -5.83
C VAL A 61 1.35 11.20 -6.29
N LYS A 62 2.32 12.12 -6.23
CA LYS A 62 2.20 13.49 -6.76
C LYS A 62 1.88 13.54 -8.25
N ARG A 63 2.17 12.47 -8.98
CA ARG A 63 1.92 12.36 -10.43
C ARG A 63 0.46 12.03 -10.75
N CYS A 64 -0.33 11.67 -9.74
CA CYS A 64 -1.75 11.30 -9.88
C CYS A 64 -1.97 10.13 -10.86
N ILE A 65 -1.04 9.16 -10.89
CA ILE A 65 -1.11 7.97 -11.75
C ILE A 65 -1.39 6.76 -10.86
N TYR A 66 -2.55 6.11 -11.05
CA TYR A 66 -2.89 4.87 -10.35
C TYR A 66 -2.33 3.63 -11.06
N GLN A 67 -1.00 3.58 -11.16
CA GLN A 67 -0.23 2.47 -11.73
C GLN A 67 1.11 2.37 -11.01
N HIS A 68 1.70 1.17 -10.95
CA HIS A 68 3.05 1.00 -10.41
C HIS A 68 4.09 1.63 -11.35
N PRO A 69 5.15 2.29 -10.84
CA PRO A 69 6.28 2.74 -11.64
C PRO A 69 6.94 1.58 -12.38
N ASN A 70 7.19 1.79 -13.66
CA ASN A 70 8.00 0.89 -14.47
C ASN A 70 9.47 1.00 -14.01
N PRO A 71 10.10 -0.07 -13.48
CA PRO A 71 11.46 0.00 -12.92
C PRO A 71 12.57 0.13 -13.97
N GLN A 72 12.27 -0.08 -15.27
CA GLN A 72 13.20 0.23 -16.36
C GLN A 72 13.24 1.74 -16.64
N GLN A 73 12.10 2.43 -16.46
CA GLN A 73 12.00 3.87 -16.66
C GLN A 73 12.33 4.66 -15.39
N TYR A 74 12.02 4.10 -14.22
CA TYR A 74 12.22 4.70 -12.90
C TYR A 74 13.06 3.75 -12.03
N PRO A 75 14.38 3.65 -12.30
CA PRO A 75 15.27 2.70 -11.64
C PRO A 75 15.40 2.89 -10.12
N GLU A 76 15.08 4.07 -9.60
CA GLU A 76 15.04 4.37 -8.16
C GLU A 76 13.98 3.56 -7.40
N PHE A 77 12.95 3.03 -8.10
CA PHE A 77 11.94 2.14 -7.54
C PHE A 77 12.29 0.65 -7.67
N LYS A 78 13.40 0.32 -8.35
CA LYS A 78 13.80 -1.07 -8.60
C LYS A 78 14.13 -1.78 -7.30
N GLY A 79 13.53 -2.96 -7.10
CA GLY A 79 13.77 -3.81 -5.93
C GLY A 79 12.91 -3.48 -4.71
N TYR A 80 12.00 -2.50 -4.82
CA TYR A 80 11.06 -2.17 -3.75
C TYR A 80 9.64 -2.68 -4.07
N GLY A 81 9.02 -3.33 -3.10
CA GLY A 81 7.60 -3.68 -3.14
C GLY A 81 6.72 -2.43 -2.96
N GLN A 82 5.51 -2.45 -3.50
CA GLN A 82 4.64 -1.28 -3.55
C GLN A 82 3.18 -1.68 -3.36
N ASN A 83 2.47 -0.97 -2.51
CA ASN A 83 1.02 -0.98 -2.46
C ASN A 83 0.48 0.40 -2.81
N LEU A 84 -0.54 0.45 -3.65
CA LEU A 84 -1.24 1.68 -4.01
C LEU A 84 -2.64 1.65 -3.42
N ALA A 85 -3.15 2.80 -3.03
CA ALA A 85 -4.53 2.98 -2.61
C ALA A 85 -5.05 4.28 -3.21
N VAL A 86 -6.32 4.26 -3.62
CA VAL A 86 -7.03 5.45 -4.08
C VAL A 86 -8.43 5.45 -3.48
N SER A 87 -8.88 6.60 -3.04
CA SER A 87 -10.25 6.82 -2.59
C SER A 87 -10.87 7.96 -3.38
N GLY A 88 -12.13 7.79 -3.80
CA GLY A 88 -12.94 8.90 -4.28
C GLY A 88 -13.73 9.54 -3.15
N GLY A 89 -13.97 10.85 -3.20
CA GLY A 89 -14.80 11.56 -2.22
C GLY A 89 -14.02 12.22 -1.09
N ALA A 90 -14.58 12.21 0.13
CA ALA A 90 -13.95 12.83 1.30
C ALA A 90 -12.57 12.23 1.58
N ALA A 91 -11.65 13.07 2.06
CA ALA A 91 -10.30 12.64 2.43
C ALA A 91 -10.39 11.50 3.45
N GLN A 92 -9.93 10.31 3.03
CA GLN A 92 -9.78 9.16 3.90
C GLN A 92 -8.38 9.20 4.53
N ASP A 93 -8.29 8.87 5.81
CA ASP A 93 -7.00 8.80 6.49
C ASP A 93 -6.16 7.61 6.00
N ILE A 94 -4.86 7.64 6.29
CA ILE A 94 -3.92 6.57 5.89
C ILE A 94 -4.32 5.20 6.46
N LYS A 95 -4.96 5.15 7.64
CA LYS A 95 -5.39 3.91 8.27
C LYS A 95 -6.51 3.26 7.46
N TRP A 96 -7.47 4.05 7.02
CA TRP A 96 -8.60 3.60 6.21
C TRP A 96 -8.12 3.08 4.86
N LEU A 97 -7.24 3.82 4.17
CA LEU A 97 -6.64 3.38 2.91
C LEU A 97 -5.90 2.06 3.05
N SER A 98 -5.11 1.92 4.13
CA SER A 98 -4.31 0.73 4.40
C SER A 98 -5.14 -0.50 4.73
N ARG A 99 -6.30 -0.33 5.40
CA ARG A 99 -7.25 -1.43 5.65
C ARG A 99 -7.69 -2.12 4.37
N GLY A 100 -7.86 -1.37 3.28
CA GLY A 100 -8.20 -1.94 1.97
C GLY A 100 -7.21 -3.01 1.50
N TRP A 101 -5.91 -2.86 1.83
CA TRP A 101 -4.89 -3.86 1.54
C TRP A 101 -5.06 -5.12 2.40
N ALA A 102 -5.35 -4.96 3.69
CA ALA A 102 -5.57 -6.09 4.61
C ALA A 102 -6.87 -6.84 4.31
N ASP A 103 -7.91 -6.15 3.83
CA ASP A 103 -9.22 -6.72 3.55
C ASP A 103 -9.19 -7.76 2.42
N GLU A 104 -8.16 -7.78 1.59
CA GLU A 104 -7.96 -8.85 0.60
C GLU A 104 -7.71 -10.22 1.26
N LYS A 105 -7.38 -10.28 2.57
CA LYS A 105 -7.22 -11.52 3.35
C LYS A 105 -8.38 -12.50 3.14
N LYS A 106 -9.62 -11.99 3.05
CA LYS A 106 -10.83 -12.82 2.88
C LYS A 106 -10.86 -13.61 1.56
N TYR A 107 -10.00 -13.27 0.60
CA TYR A 107 -9.87 -13.94 -0.69
C TYR A 107 -8.59 -14.76 -0.80
N TYR A 108 -7.69 -14.68 0.18
CA TYR A 108 -6.39 -15.34 0.13
C TYR A 108 -6.43 -16.72 0.81
N PHE A 109 -5.91 -17.72 0.10
CA PHE A 109 -5.84 -19.09 0.56
C PHE A 109 -4.40 -19.47 0.90
N TYR A 110 -4.10 -19.56 2.20
CA TYR A 110 -2.76 -19.87 2.70
C TYR A 110 -2.24 -21.25 2.28
N HIS A 111 -3.12 -22.26 2.20
CA HIS A 111 -2.72 -23.65 1.96
C HIS A 111 -2.07 -23.89 0.59
N ASN A 112 -2.34 -23.02 -0.39
CA ASN A 112 -1.80 -23.12 -1.75
C ASN A 112 -1.27 -21.78 -2.28
N ASN A 113 -1.12 -20.77 -1.42
CA ASN A 113 -0.67 -19.42 -1.79
C ASN A 113 -1.43 -18.85 -3.00
N SER A 114 -2.77 -19.01 -3.00
CA SER A 114 -3.63 -18.57 -4.11
C SER A 114 -4.64 -17.52 -3.68
N CYS A 115 -5.24 -16.85 -4.66
CA CYS A 115 -6.32 -15.90 -4.47
C CYS A 115 -7.60 -16.45 -5.12
N ALA A 116 -8.75 -16.16 -4.52
CA ALA A 116 -10.04 -16.51 -5.10
C ALA A 116 -10.18 -15.98 -6.53
N SER A 117 -10.84 -16.76 -7.39
CA SER A 117 -11.00 -16.41 -8.81
C SER A 117 -11.64 -15.04 -8.99
N GLY A 118 -11.03 -14.21 -9.84
CA GLY A 118 -11.46 -12.83 -10.09
C GLY A 118 -11.26 -11.85 -8.93
N LYS A 119 -10.47 -12.21 -7.91
CA LYS A 119 -10.11 -11.34 -6.78
C LYS A 119 -8.63 -10.98 -6.81
N THR A 120 -8.29 -9.93 -6.06
CA THR A 120 -6.91 -9.47 -5.87
C THR A 120 -6.49 -9.75 -4.43
N CYS A 121 -5.26 -10.25 -4.28
CA CYS A 121 -4.61 -10.51 -2.99
C CYS A 121 -3.18 -9.97 -2.92
N GLY A 122 -2.75 -9.22 -3.96
CA GLY A 122 -1.39 -8.72 -4.10
C GLY A 122 -1.02 -7.73 -2.99
N HIS A 123 -1.96 -6.88 -2.58
CA HIS A 123 -1.71 -5.92 -1.52
C HIS A 123 -1.60 -6.62 -0.17
N TYR A 124 -2.49 -7.58 0.12
CA TYR A 124 -2.42 -8.35 1.36
C TYR A 124 -1.13 -9.16 1.46
N THR A 125 -0.79 -9.91 0.41
CA THR A 125 0.43 -10.73 0.38
C THR A 125 1.70 -9.88 0.55
N GLN A 126 1.72 -8.66 0.02
CA GLN A 126 2.81 -7.71 0.27
C GLN A 126 2.86 -7.24 1.74
N VAL A 127 1.71 -6.96 2.39
CA VAL A 127 1.65 -6.56 3.80
C VAL A 127 2.20 -7.66 4.72
N ILE A 128 1.84 -8.91 4.45
CA ILE A 128 2.23 -10.08 5.27
C ILE A 128 3.52 -10.76 4.82
N TYR A 129 4.24 -10.16 3.87
CA TYR A 129 5.39 -10.80 3.26
C TYR A 129 6.51 -11.06 4.28
N SER A 130 6.94 -12.31 4.43
CA SER A 130 8.03 -12.70 5.32
C SER A 130 9.33 -12.88 4.52
N PHE A 131 10.42 -12.25 4.95
CA PHE A 131 11.74 -12.51 4.35
C PHE A 131 12.78 -12.79 5.45
N LEU A 132 13.48 -13.91 5.31
CA LEU A 132 14.76 -14.22 5.95
C LEU A 132 15.80 -14.49 4.85
N SER A 133 16.70 -13.52 4.64
CA SER A 133 18.11 -13.65 4.22
C SER A 133 18.57 -12.41 3.42
N ASN A 134 19.52 -11.66 4.01
CA ASN A 134 20.35 -10.61 3.41
C ASN A 134 19.80 -9.20 3.09
N ALA A 135 18.58 -8.84 3.46
CA ALA A 135 18.19 -7.43 3.61
C ALA A 135 17.85 -7.17 5.08
N THR A 136 18.68 -6.40 5.77
CA THR A 136 18.66 -6.28 7.24
C THR A 136 17.44 -5.57 7.80
N ASN A 137 16.51 -5.09 6.99
CA ASN A 137 15.29 -4.43 7.46
C ASN A 137 14.22 -4.48 6.34
N LEU A 138 13.00 -4.92 6.69
CA LEU A 138 11.82 -4.67 5.86
C LEU A 138 11.38 -3.24 6.13
N TYR A 139 11.30 -2.45 5.08
CA TYR A 139 10.97 -1.04 5.18
C TYR A 139 9.60 -0.76 4.58
N PHE A 140 8.90 0.17 5.23
CA PHE A 140 7.78 0.91 4.66
C PHE A 140 8.23 2.36 4.47
#